data_AF-A0A7J2K904-F1
#
_entry.id   AF-A0A7J2K904-F1
#
_cell.length_a   1.000
_cell.length_b   1.000
_cell.length_c   1.000
_cell.angle_alpha   90.00
_cell.angle_beta   90.00
_cell.angle_gamma   90.00
#
_symmetry.space_group_name_H-M   'P 1'
#
loop_
_entity.id
_entity.type
_entity.pdbx_description
1 polymer ?
#
loop_
_entity_poly.entity_id
_entity_poly.type
_entity_poly.pdbx_seq_one_letter_code
_entity_poly.pdbx_strand_id
1 'polypeptide(L)'
;MEDSVAVEDVLMDLIEKYHELSKKFDEKVGKLSIAQLVKGVDALTKLARLILRYRGILDLEENERELTRILTEIREEMRSEKDSGKTALWRTKRMNEENNLIQAIHLLAERLRELRAKLIGGDEDE
;
A
#
# COMPACT_ATOMS: atom_id res chain seq x y z
N MET A 1 15.25 6.03 -13.80
CA MET A 1 14.02 5.51 -13.16
C MET A 1 13.12 5.07 -14.30
N GLU A 2 13.56 4.15 -15.16
CA GLU A 2 13.62 2.69 -14.93
C GLU A 2 12.27 2.15 -14.46
N ASP A 3 11.46 1.78 -15.45
CA ASP A 3 10.51 0.66 -15.51
C ASP A 3 9.91 0.17 -14.20
N SER A 4 9.32 1.07 -13.42
CA SER A 4 8.30 0.67 -12.45
C SER A 4 7.04 0.36 -13.25
N VAL A 5 6.87 -0.90 -13.67
CA VAL A 5 5.54 -1.41 -14.06
C VAL A 5 4.58 -0.96 -12.95
N ALA A 6 3.53 -0.22 -13.31
CA ALA A 6 2.64 0.33 -12.30
C ALA A 6 2.02 -0.85 -11.53
N VAL A 7 2.02 -0.77 -10.20
CA VAL A 7 1.44 -1.83 -9.34
C VAL A 7 -0.02 -2.13 -9.75
N GLU A 8 -0.72 -1.11 -10.25
CA GLU A 8 -2.05 -1.21 -10.85
C GLU A 8 -2.10 -2.11 -12.09
N ASP A 9 -1.14 -1.97 -13.02
CA ASP A 9 -1.07 -2.78 -14.23
C ASP A 9 -0.84 -4.26 -13.89
N VAL A 10 0.04 -4.54 -12.92
CA VAL A 10 0.28 -5.91 -12.44
C VAL A 10 -0.97 -6.49 -11.77
N LEU A 11 -1.66 -5.68 -10.95
CA LEU A 11 -2.89 -6.12 -10.30
C LEU A 11 -3.99 -6.45 -11.32
N MET A 12 -4.14 -5.61 -12.36
CA MET A 12 -5.10 -5.85 -13.44
C MET A 12 -4.79 -7.13 -14.21
N ASP A 13 -3.52 -7.35 -14.60
CA ASP A 13 -3.07 -8.57 -15.27
C ASP A 13 -3.30 -9.83 -14.40
N LEU A 14 -3.06 -9.75 -13.09
CA LEU A 14 -3.35 -10.84 -12.16
C LEU A 14 -4.85 -11.16 -12.06
N ILE A 15 -5.71 -10.13 -12.04
CA ILE A 15 -7.17 -10.29 -12.02
C ILE A 15 -7.67 -10.95 -13.31
N GLU A 16 -7.17 -10.52 -14.47
CA GLU A 16 -7.50 -11.12 -15.76
C GLU A 16 -7.09 -12.60 -15.81
N LYS A 17 -5.85 -12.91 -15.39
CA LYS A 17 -5.35 -14.30 -15.32
C LYS A 17 -6.16 -15.16 -14.36
N TYR A 18 -6.54 -14.63 -13.20
CA TYR A 18 -7.42 -15.32 -12.26
C TYR A 18 -8.78 -15.61 -12.90
N HIS A 19 -9.38 -14.63 -13.58
CA HIS A 19 -10.66 -14.79 -14.25
C HIS A 19 -10.61 -15.86 -15.35
N GLU A 20 -9.58 -15.83 -16.19
CA GLU A 20 -9.38 -16.85 -17.23
C GLU A 20 -9.20 -18.25 -16.64
N LEU A 21 -8.39 -18.38 -15.59
CA LEU A 21 -8.12 -19.66 -14.96
C LEU A 21 -9.38 -20.22 -14.30
N SER A 22 -10.16 -19.36 -13.63
CA SER A 22 -11.43 -19.73 -13.01
C SER A 22 -12.41 -20.23 -14.05
N LYS A 23 -12.56 -19.50 -15.17
CA LYS A 23 -13.44 -19.90 -16.27
C LYS A 23 -13.03 -21.26 -16.86
N LYS A 24 -11.74 -21.43 -17.16
CA LYS A 24 -11.20 -22.70 -17.69
C LYS A 24 -11.35 -23.85 -16.68
N PHE A 25 -11.27 -23.56 -15.38
CA PHE A 25 -11.49 -24.53 -14.33
C PHE A 25 -12.96 -24.96 -14.32
N ASP A 26 -13.90 -24.02 -14.24
CA ASP A 26 -15.34 -24.26 -14.22
C ASP A 26 -15.83 -25.05 -15.44
N GLU A 27 -15.34 -24.72 -16.64
CA GLU A 27 -15.67 -25.45 -17.89
C GLU A 27 -15.22 -26.92 -17.89
N LYS A 28 -14.22 -27.25 -17.08
CA LYS A 28 -13.62 -28.59 -16.98
C LYS A 28 -14.04 -29.33 -15.70
N VAL A 29 -14.69 -28.66 -14.76
CA VAL A 29 -15.24 -29.29 -13.55
C VAL A 29 -16.15 -30.46 -13.97
N GLY A 30 -15.92 -31.64 -13.35
CA GLY A 30 -16.59 -32.89 -13.70
C GLY A 30 -15.89 -33.75 -14.77
N LYS A 31 -14.95 -33.18 -15.54
CA LYS A 31 -14.08 -33.93 -16.48
C LYS A 31 -12.67 -34.15 -15.93
N LEU A 32 -12.31 -33.42 -14.87
CA LEU A 32 -11.00 -33.47 -14.24
C LEU A 32 -10.92 -34.59 -13.21
N SER A 33 -9.77 -35.25 -13.13
CA SER A 33 -9.44 -36.12 -11.99
C SER A 33 -9.34 -35.29 -10.69
N ILE A 34 -9.51 -35.96 -9.54
CA ILE A 34 -9.37 -35.33 -8.22
C ILE A 34 -8.02 -34.60 -8.10
N ALA A 35 -6.93 -35.22 -8.57
CA ALA A 35 -5.61 -34.61 -8.53
C ALA A 35 -5.52 -33.31 -9.37
N GLN A 36 -6.19 -33.25 -10.51
CA GLN A 36 -6.26 -32.04 -11.34
C GLN A 36 -7.14 -30.96 -10.71
N LEU A 37 -8.24 -31.35 -10.05
CA LEU A 37 -9.08 -30.41 -9.29
C LEU A 37 -8.29 -29.74 -8.16
N VAL A 38 -7.56 -30.52 -7.37
CA VAL A 38 -6.72 -29.98 -6.28
C VAL A 38 -5.68 -29.01 -6.83
N LYS A 39 -4.99 -29.36 -7.93
CA LYS A 39 -4.02 -28.46 -8.57
C LYS A 39 -4.64 -27.16 -9.09
N GLY A 40 -5.84 -27.24 -9.67
CA GLY A 40 -6.56 -26.05 -10.14
C GLY A 40 -6.98 -25.13 -9.01
N VAL A 41 -7.51 -25.68 -7.93
CA VAL A 41 -7.87 -24.91 -6.72
C VAL A 41 -6.62 -24.29 -6.07
N ASP A 42 -5.51 -25.02 -5.97
CA ASP A 42 -4.25 -24.50 -5.44
C ASP A 42 -3.72 -23.32 -6.28
N ALA A 43 -3.75 -23.45 -7.61
CA ALA A 43 -3.33 -22.37 -8.52
C ALA A 43 -4.22 -21.11 -8.38
N LEU A 44 -5.55 -21.28 -8.32
CA LEU A 44 -6.48 -20.18 -8.07
C LEU A 44 -6.24 -19.52 -6.71
N THR A 45 -5.98 -20.32 -5.67
CA THR A 45 -5.70 -19.83 -4.32
C THR A 45 -4.39 -19.04 -4.26
N LYS A 46 -3.35 -19.47 -5.00
CA LYS A 46 -2.08 -18.75 -5.11
C LYS A 46 -2.25 -17.42 -5.84
N LEU A 47 -2.98 -17.41 -6.96
CA LEU A 47 -3.30 -16.16 -7.67
C LEU A 47 -4.13 -15.19 -6.82
N ALA A 48 -5.14 -15.68 -6.10
CA ALA A 48 -5.94 -14.85 -5.19
C ALA A 48 -5.07 -14.22 -4.09
N ARG A 49 -4.12 -14.98 -3.52
CA ARG A 49 -3.17 -14.45 -2.54
C ARG A 49 -2.27 -13.37 -3.13
N LEU A 50 -1.79 -13.54 -4.36
CA LEU A 50 -1.01 -12.51 -5.06
C LEU A 50 -1.84 -11.25 -5.30
N ILE A 51 -3.08 -11.36 -5.76
CA ILE A 51 -4.00 -10.23 -5.96
C ILE A 51 -4.19 -9.45 -4.64
N LEU A 52 -4.42 -10.15 -3.53
CA LEU A 52 -4.58 -9.52 -2.22
C LEU A 52 -3.30 -8.80 -1.76
N ARG A 53 -2.12 -9.38 -2.02
CA ARG A 53 -0.82 -8.78 -1.69
C ARG A 53 -0.60 -7.49 -2.48
N TYR A 54 -0.87 -7.49 -3.79
CA TYR A 54 -0.74 -6.31 -4.65
C TYR A 54 -1.75 -5.22 -4.32
N ARG A 55 -2.99 -5.61 -3.96
CA ARG A 55 -3.98 -4.65 -3.46
C ARG A 55 -3.51 -3.97 -2.17
N GLY A 56 -2.97 -4.74 -1.23
CA GLY A 56 -2.40 -4.16 0.00
C GLY A 56 -1.24 -3.20 -0.27
N ILE A 57 -0.45 -3.40 -1.34
CA ILE A 57 0.59 -2.45 -1.75
C ILE A 57 -0.04 -1.13 -2.24
N LEU A 58 -1.11 -1.17 -3.03
CA LEU A 58 -1.81 0.04 -3.47
C LEU A 58 -2.40 0.82 -2.30
N ASP A 59 -3.01 0.13 -1.32
CA ASP A 59 -3.54 0.77 -0.11
C ASP A 59 -2.41 1.47 0.67
N LEU A 60 -1.22 0.88 0.73
CA LEU A 60 -0.05 1.51 1.37
C LEU A 60 0.43 2.76 0.60
N GLU A 61 0.43 2.72 -0.73
CA GLU A 61 0.78 3.88 -1.56
C GLU A 61 -0.22 5.03 -1.39
N GLU A 62 -1.52 4.73 -1.28
CA GLU A 62 -2.55 5.73 -1.00
C GLU A 62 -2.36 6.37 0.38
N ASN A 63 -2.13 5.55 1.41
CA ASN A 63 -1.85 6.03 2.76
C ASN A 63 -0.57 6.90 2.82
N GLU A 64 0.49 6.54 2.09
CA GLU A 64 1.71 7.35 2.02
C GLU A 64 1.44 8.74 1.38
N ARG A 65 0.63 8.77 0.31
CA ARG A 65 0.20 10.03 -0.34
C ARG A 65 -0.63 10.89 0.61
N GLU A 66 -1.56 10.29 1.35
CA GLU A 66 -2.40 11.01 2.31
C GLU A 66 -1.57 11.59 3.46
N LEU A 67 -0.66 10.83 4.05
CA LEU A 67 0.24 11.34 5.09
C LEU A 67 1.13 12.48 4.59
N THR A 68 1.63 12.38 3.35
CA THR A 68 2.41 13.45 2.72
C THR A 68 1.59 14.72 2.52
N ARG A 69 0.30 14.57 2.16
CA ARG A 69 -0.64 15.69 2.06
C ARG A 69 -0.90 16.33 3.41
N ILE A 70 -1.22 15.55 4.45
CA ILE A 70 -1.42 16.04 5.82
C ILE A 70 -0.18 16.79 6.32
N LEU A 71 1.03 16.25 6.07
CA LEU A 71 2.28 16.95 6.41
C LEU A 71 2.41 18.31 5.70
N THR A 72 1.94 18.41 4.47
CA THR A 72 1.99 19.65 3.70
C THR A 72 1.01 20.67 4.25
N GLU A 73 -0.22 20.25 4.53
CA GLU A 73 -1.27 21.09 5.13
C GLU A 73 -0.82 21.64 6.51
N ILE A 74 -0.30 20.79 7.40
CA ILE A 74 0.23 21.21 8.71
C ILE A 74 1.38 22.23 8.53
N ARG A 75 2.29 22.00 7.58
CA ARG A 75 3.41 22.93 7.32
C ARG A 75 2.94 24.29 6.81
N GLU A 76 1.86 24.33 6.03
CA GLU A 76 1.26 25.59 5.54
C GLU A 76 0.56 26.34 6.66
N GLU A 77 -0.22 25.64 7.50
CA GLU A 77 -0.84 26.21 8.70
C GLU A 77 0.20 26.85 9.61
N MET A 78 1.32 26.16 9.89
CA MET A 78 2.42 26.69 10.70
C MET A 78 3.06 27.96 10.10
N ARG A 79 3.17 28.06 8.77
CA ARG A 79 3.67 29.29 8.12
C ARG A 79 2.69 30.44 8.30
N SER A 80 1.40 30.18 8.11
CA SER A 80 0.35 31.19 8.27
C SER A 80 0.24 31.71 9.72
N GLU A 81 0.46 30.84 10.72
CA GLU A 81 0.36 31.22 12.12
C GLU A 81 1.60 32.00 12.61
N LYS A 82 2.78 31.73 12.04
CA LYS A 82 4.00 32.55 12.24
C LYS A 82 3.79 34.01 11.81
N ASP A 83 3.13 34.23 10.68
CA ASP A 83 2.89 35.56 10.12
C ASP A 83 1.86 36.38 10.93
N SER A 84 1.05 35.73 11.77
CA SER A 84 -0.07 36.37 12.51
C SER A 84 0.27 37.06 13.85
N GLY A 85 1.56 37.18 14.22
CA GLY A 85 2.03 38.00 15.36
C GLY A 85 1.55 37.73 16.81
N LYS A 86 0.79 36.67 17.14
CA LYS A 86 0.22 36.46 18.50
C LYS A 86 1.11 35.71 19.51
N THR A 87 1.46 36.36 20.62
CA THR A 87 1.94 35.86 21.95
C THR A 87 2.94 34.68 21.99
N ALA A 88 4.20 34.98 22.30
CA ALA A 88 5.38 34.11 22.17
C ALA A 88 5.40 32.82 23.02
N LEU A 89 4.78 32.80 24.21
CA LEU A 89 4.90 31.66 25.15
C LEU A 89 3.92 30.51 24.85
N TRP A 90 2.72 30.86 24.38
CA TRP A 90 1.73 29.89 23.86
C TRP A 90 2.21 29.28 22.53
N ARG A 91 2.91 30.07 21.70
CA ARG A 91 3.54 29.61 20.46
C ARG A 91 4.59 28.53 20.69
N THR A 92 5.42 28.63 21.72
CA THR A 92 6.53 27.67 21.91
C THR A 92 6.02 26.28 22.29
N LYS A 93 5.02 26.20 23.18
CA LYS A 93 4.41 24.93 23.58
C LYS A 93 3.64 24.28 22.43
N ARG A 94 2.85 25.07 21.70
CA ARG A 94 2.06 24.62 20.56
C ARG A 94 2.93 24.20 19.36
N MET A 95 3.99 24.96 19.05
CA MET A 95 5.00 24.56 18.07
C MET A 95 5.71 23.25 18.45
N ASN A 96 5.92 22.98 19.75
CA ASN A 96 6.54 21.73 20.17
C ASN A 96 5.60 20.54 19.97
N GLU A 97 4.31 20.70 20.29
CA GLU A 97 3.28 19.68 20.06
C GLU A 97 3.10 19.41 18.55
N GLU A 98 3.10 20.46 17.72
CA GLU A 98 3.02 20.36 16.24
C GLU A 98 4.29 19.74 15.63
N ASN A 99 5.49 20.09 16.12
CA ASN A 99 6.73 19.44 15.70
C ASN A 99 6.75 17.94 16.05
N ASN A 100 6.25 17.58 17.23
CA ASN A 100 6.11 16.18 17.64
C ASN A 100 5.14 15.42 16.71
N LEU A 101 4.04 16.06 16.30
CA LEU A 101 3.10 15.51 15.30
C LEU A 101 3.78 15.30 13.94
N ILE A 102 4.54 16.28 13.44
CA ILE A 102 5.28 16.16 12.18
C ILE A 102 6.28 15.00 12.22
N GLN A 103 7.01 14.86 13.34
CA GLN A 103 7.93 13.74 13.54
C GLN A 103 7.21 12.39 13.59
N ALA A 104 6.07 12.31 14.28
CA ALA A 104 5.26 11.10 14.34
C ALA A 104 4.74 10.70 12.95
N ILE A 105 4.29 11.66 12.13
CA ILE A 105 3.83 11.40 10.78
C ILE A 105 4.99 10.98 9.86
N HIS A 106 6.18 11.59 9.98
CA HIS A 106 7.38 11.13 9.26
C HIS A 106 7.72 9.68 9.59
N LEU A 107 7.71 9.33 10.88
CA LEU A 107 7.99 7.96 11.33
C LEU A 107 6.97 6.95 10.79
N LEU A 108 5.69 7.35 10.73
CA LEU A 108 4.64 6.53 10.13
C LEU A 108 4.85 6.34 8.62
N ALA A 109 5.20 7.40 7.90
CA ALA A 109 5.50 7.31 6.46
C ALA A 109 6.71 6.41 6.17
N GLU A 110 7.79 6.51 6.97
CA GLU A 110 8.95 5.61 6.86
C GLU A 110 8.56 4.15 7.13
N ARG A 111 7.78 3.88 8.19
CA ARG A 111 7.27 2.53 8.46
C ARG A 111 6.41 1.97 7.33
N LEU A 112 5.58 2.79 6.70
CA LEU A 112 4.78 2.35 5.55
C LEU A 112 5.65 2.01 4.34
N ARG A 113 6.71 2.77 4.07
CA ARG A 113 7.70 2.43 3.04
C ARG A 113 8.42 1.12 3.33
N GLU A 114 8.83 0.89 4.57
CA GLU A 114 9.45 -0.37 5.00
C GLU A 114 8.49 -1.56 4.82
N LEU A 115 7.22 -1.40 5.20
CA LEU A 115 6.19 -2.42 5.00
C LEU A 115 5.97 -2.72 3.53
N ARG A 116 5.90 -1.69 2.68
CA ARG A 116 5.81 -1.83 1.22
C ARG A 116 7.01 -2.57 0.65
N ALA A 117 8.23 -2.22 1.07
CA ALA A 117 9.46 -2.89 0.63
C ALA A 117 9.46 -4.38 1.02
N LYS A 118 9.02 -4.74 2.23
CA LYS A 118 8.86 -6.14 2.66
C LYS A 118 7.78 -6.88 1.86
N LEU A 119 6.67 -6.21 1.55
CA LEU A 119 5.59 -6.79 0.76
C LEU A 119 5.95 -6.93 -0.72
N ILE A 120 6.87 -6.13 -1.26
CA ILE A 120 7.37 -6.30 -2.63
C ILE A 120 8.52 -7.32 -2.66
N GLY A 121 9.43 -7.27 -1.69
CA GLY A 121 10.65 -8.10 -1.63
C GLY A 121 10.54 -9.45 -0.91
N GLY A 122 9.38 -9.78 -0.32
CA GLY A 122 9.21 -11.02 0.44
C GLY A 122 9.16 -12.27 -0.46
N ASP A 123 10.34 -12.80 -0.78
CA ASP A 123 10.71 -14.23 -0.98
C ASP A 123 12.25 -14.41 -1.00
N GLU A 124 13.02 -13.58 -0.27
CA GLU A 124 14.45 -13.81 -0.02
C GLU A 124 14.71 -13.87 1.49
N ASP A 125 14.13 -14.86 2.17
CA ASP A 125 14.62 -15.37 3.45
C ASP A 125 14.01 -16.78 3.64
N GLU A 126 14.81 -17.77 3.27
CA GLU A 126 14.80 -19.23 3.55
C GLU A 126 13.48 -20.01 3.72
#